data_AF-A0A5C6NIX9-F1
#
_entry.id   AF-A0A5C6NIX9-F1
#
_cell.length_a   1.000
_cell.length_b   1.000
_cell.length_c   1.000
_cell.angle_alpha   90.00
_cell.angle_beta   90.00
_cell.angle_gamma   90.00
#
_symmetry.space_group_name_H-M   'P 1'
#
loop_
_entity.id
_entity.type
_entity.pdbx_description
1 polymer ?
#
loop_
_entity_poly.entity_id
_entity_poly.type
_entity_poly.pdbx_seq_one_letter_code
_entity_poly.pdbx_strand_id
1 'polypeptide(L)'
;MISTLEHNKSSTPLAKIEYQPALPSQRRFLMQNMPVGHMIKFLITYQTAGSTICSAYTVLQMLPPSIHPSIHPSIHPSIHPSIHPSILHPSIHPSIHLDLLDRQRKNGENAHPTPDLGAFWKEKGFSGEIVAGLSSDSPFSVTFDATTPRGNAALVGFIAGHQASLWSSKESAERRKAVLSSLVKYLGPEAASFIHYEEKDWAEEDYSWGGPVNVMAPGLLTYYHPSLRKPFGR
;
A
#
# COMPACT_ATOMS: atom_id res chain seq x y z
N MET A 1 -26.05 6.84 -20.69
CA MET A 1 -26.03 8.29 -20.44
C MET A 1 -25.53 8.46 -19.01
N ILE A 2 -24.24 8.81 -18.84
CA ILE A 2 -23.58 8.84 -17.53
C ILE A 2 -24.01 10.13 -16.84
N SER A 3 -24.88 10.00 -15.83
CA SER A 3 -25.32 11.12 -14.99
C SER A 3 -24.22 11.45 -13.98
N THR A 4 -23.97 12.75 -13.84
CA THR A 4 -23.00 13.42 -12.97
C THR A 4 -22.98 12.90 -11.53
N LEU A 5 -21.77 12.61 -11.04
CA LEU A 5 -21.46 12.16 -9.67
C LEU A 5 -21.58 13.34 -8.69
N GLU A 6 -22.65 13.42 -7.91
CA GLU A 6 -22.67 14.27 -6.72
C GLU A 6 -21.80 13.67 -5.60
N HIS A 7 -20.87 14.47 -5.09
CA HIS A 7 -19.95 14.10 -4.02
C HIS A 7 -20.64 14.08 -2.65
N ASN A 8 -21.38 13.01 -2.35
CA ASN A 8 -21.84 12.76 -0.99
C ASN A 8 -20.82 11.90 -0.22
N LYS A 9 -20.07 12.53 0.69
CA LYS A 9 -18.99 11.91 1.51
C LYS A 9 -19.47 10.83 2.50
N SER A 10 -20.77 10.55 2.59
CA SER A 10 -21.38 9.65 3.58
C SER A 10 -21.65 8.22 3.10
N SER A 11 -21.49 7.93 1.81
CA SER A 11 -21.72 6.59 1.24
C SER A 11 -20.41 5.85 0.99
N THR A 12 -20.37 4.56 1.34
CA THR A 12 -19.21 3.72 1.00
C THR A 12 -19.02 3.72 -0.51
N PRO A 13 -17.78 3.78 -1.02
CA PRO A 13 -17.56 3.97 -2.45
C PRO A 13 -18.16 2.87 -3.34
N LEU A 14 -18.20 1.63 -2.84
CA LEU A 14 -18.89 0.50 -3.48
C LEU A 14 -20.40 0.71 -3.64
N ALA A 15 -21.03 1.51 -2.77
CA ALA A 15 -22.45 1.84 -2.89
C ALA A 15 -22.76 2.80 -4.06
N LYS A 16 -21.73 3.39 -4.69
CA LYS A 16 -21.86 4.26 -5.86
C LYS A 16 -21.96 3.48 -7.18
N ILE A 17 -21.69 2.17 -7.19
CA ILE A 17 -21.81 1.34 -8.38
C ILE A 17 -23.28 0.93 -8.56
N GLU A 18 -23.87 1.30 -9.70
CA GLU A 18 -25.21 0.86 -10.09
C GLU A 18 -25.15 -0.47 -10.85
N TYR A 19 -25.81 -1.50 -10.32
CA TYR A 19 -25.85 -2.83 -10.92
C TYR A 19 -27.17 -3.06 -11.68
N GLN A 20 -27.07 -3.64 -12.87
CA GLN A 20 -28.22 -4.15 -13.63
C GLN A 20 -28.01 -5.63 -14.03
N PRO A 21 -28.85 -6.57 -13.57
CA PRO A 21 -29.94 -6.39 -12.60
C PRO A 21 -29.42 -6.00 -11.21
N ALA A 22 -30.29 -5.40 -10.39
CA ALA A 22 -29.91 -4.97 -9.05
C ALA A 22 -29.48 -6.16 -8.17
N LEU A 23 -28.43 -5.98 -7.37
CA LEU A 23 -27.91 -7.05 -6.50
C LEU A 23 -28.94 -7.50 -5.45
N PRO A 24 -28.83 -8.75 -4.94
CA PRO A 24 -29.65 -9.20 -3.81
C PRO A 24 -29.50 -8.30 -2.59
N SER A 25 -30.55 -8.14 -1.80
CA SER A 25 -30.59 -7.22 -0.64
C SER A 25 -29.42 -7.45 0.33
N GLN A 26 -29.10 -8.71 0.65
CA GLN A 26 -27.98 -9.05 1.53
C GLN A 26 -26.62 -8.60 0.98
N ARG A 27 -26.40 -8.73 -0.34
CA ARG A 27 -25.15 -8.27 -0.99
C ARG A 27 -25.08 -6.76 -1.04
N ARG A 28 -26.19 -6.08 -1.37
CA ARG A 28 -26.25 -4.62 -1.35
C ARG A 28 -25.96 -4.05 0.03
N PHE A 29 -26.59 -4.63 1.06
CA PHE A 29 -26.37 -4.25 2.45
C PHE A 29 -24.92 -4.45 2.87
N LEU A 30 -24.33 -5.60 2.52
CA LEU A 30 -22.93 -5.88 2.79
C LEU A 30 -22.01 -4.84 2.12
N MET A 31 -22.21 -4.53 0.84
CA MET A 31 -21.41 -3.52 0.11
C MET A 31 -21.53 -2.13 0.72
N GLN A 32 -22.73 -1.76 1.17
CA GLN A 32 -22.97 -0.48 1.84
C GLN A 32 -22.27 -0.37 3.20
N ASN A 33 -22.05 -1.49 3.88
CA ASN A 33 -21.51 -1.52 5.24
C ASN A 33 -20.07 -2.10 5.34
N MET A 34 -19.38 -2.23 4.20
CA MET A 34 -17.96 -2.58 4.14
C MET A 34 -17.13 -1.37 3.67
N PRO A 35 -16.99 -0.32 4.49
CA PRO A 35 -16.12 0.80 4.15
C PRO A 35 -14.71 0.28 3.88
N VAL A 36 -14.07 0.88 2.87
CA VAL A 36 -12.64 0.69 2.65
C VAL A 36 -11.85 1.48 3.69
N GLY A 37 -10.73 0.93 4.16
CA GLY A 37 -9.82 1.65 5.04
C GLY A 37 -9.24 2.90 4.39
N HIS A 38 -8.57 3.72 5.19
CA HIS A 38 -7.86 4.90 4.71
C HIS A 38 -6.36 4.72 4.98
N MET A 39 -5.55 4.89 3.95
CA MET A 39 -4.11 4.69 4.02
C MET A 39 -3.38 5.64 3.07
N ILE A 40 -2.36 6.32 3.60
CA ILE A 40 -1.34 7.00 2.81
C ILE A 40 -0.06 6.19 2.94
N LYS A 41 0.51 5.77 1.82
CA LYS A 41 1.80 5.08 1.74
C LYS A 41 2.85 6.12 1.36
N PHE A 42 3.95 6.23 2.11
CA PHE A 42 5.10 7.01 1.70
C PHE A 42 6.32 6.13 1.44
N LEU A 43 7.20 6.62 0.59
CA LEU A 43 8.50 6.05 0.29
C LEU A 43 9.54 7.16 0.41
N ILE A 44 10.62 6.88 1.14
CA ILE A 44 11.73 7.80 1.31
C ILE A 44 13.04 7.08 1.00
N THR A 45 13.86 7.68 0.14
CA THR A 45 15.12 7.08 -0.31
C THR A 45 16.32 7.88 0.19
N TYR A 46 17.41 7.19 0.51
CA TYR A 46 18.62 7.76 1.08
C TYR A 46 19.84 7.47 0.21
N GLN A 47 20.88 8.26 0.41
CA GLN A 47 22.18 8.00 -0.21
C GLN A 47 22.77 6.72 0.36
N THR A 48 23.05 5.77 -0.51
CA THR A 48 23.85 4.57 -0.19
C THR A 48 25.29 4.97 0.09
N ALA A 49 25.87 4.47 1.18
CA ALA A 49 27.29 4.64 1.47
C ALA A 49 28.13 4.08 0.29
N GLY A 50 28.91 4.95 -0.36
CA GLY A 50 29.82 4.58 -1.45
C GLY A 50 29.28 4.71 -2.89
N SER A 51 28.01 5.08 -3.10
CA SER A 51 27.51 5.39 -4.45
C SER A 51 27.65 6.88 -4.75
N THR A 52 28.23 7.25 -5.89
CA THR A 52 28.30 8.65 -6.38
C THR A 52 27.16 9.02 -7.33
N ILE A 53 26.29 8.06 -7.69
CA ILE A 53 25.26 8.25 -8.70
C ILE A 53 23.98 7.51 -8.29
N CYS A 54 22.99 8.23 -7.79
CA CYS A 54 21.61 7.74 -7.75
C CYS A 54 20.80 8.58 -8.74
N SER A 55 20.70 8.09 -9.98
CA SER A 55 19.90 8.75 -11.02
C SER A 55 18.41 8.56 -10.71
N ALA A 56 17.64 9.66 -10.82
CA ALA A 56 16.18 9.71 -10.66
C ALA A 56 15.40 8.64 -11.47
N TYR A 57 16.04 8.04 -12.48
CA TYR A 57 15.51 6.91 -13.25
C TYR A 57 15.20 5.65 -12.42
N THR A 58 15.89 5.40 -11.31
CA THR A 58 15.65 4.19 -10.48
C THR A 58 14.38 4.32 -9.64
N VAL A 59 13.97 5.55 -9.33
CA VAL A 59 12.76 5.87 -8.55
C VAL A 59 11.49 5.56 -9.34
N LEU A 60 11.50 5.81 -10.65
CA LEU A 60 10.37 5.50 -11.55
C LEU A 60 10.07 3.99 -11.66
N GLN A 61 11.04 3.12 -11.36
CA GLN A 61 10.82 1.66 -11.34
C GLN A 61 10.19 1.15 -10.04
N MET A 62 10.03 2.01 -9.02
CA MET A 62 9.39 1.67 -7.74
C MET A 62 7.90 2.01 -7.67
N LEU A 63 7.39 2.69 -8.70
CA LEU A 63 5.96 2.91 -8.93
C LEU A 63 5.49 1.93 -10.02
N PRO A 64 4.33 1.26 -9.86
CA PRO A 64 3.82 0.38 -10.91
C PRO A 64 3.63 1.17 -12.21
N PRO A 65 4.03 0.64 -13.38
CA PRO A 65 3.74 1.27 -14.65
C PRO A 65 2.26 1.02 -14.96
N SER A 66 1.40 2.00 -14.71
CA SER A 66 0.04 2.01 -15.26
C SER A 66 -0.46 3.44 -15.44
N ILE A 67 0.27 4.21 -16.25
CA ILE A 67 -0.35 5.26 -17.07
C ILE A 67 -0.33 4.76 -18.51
N HIS A 68 -1.35 3.97 -18.88
CA HIS A 68 -2.04 4.10 -20.16
C HIS A 68 -3.38 3.32 -20.13
N PRO A 69 -4.50 3.92 -20.57
CA PRO A 69 -5.77 3.23 -20.68
C PRO A 69 -5.76 2.33 -21.93
N SER A 70 -5.64 1.02 -21.75
CA SER A 70 -5.92 0.07 -22.82
C SER A 70 -7.41 -0.23 -22.85
N ILE A 71 -8.10 0.45 -23.76
CA ILE A 71 -9.44 0.10 -24.21
C ILE A 71 -9.33 -1.22 -24.99
N HIS A 72 -9.74 -2.34 -24.41
CA HIS A 72 -10.43 -3.38 -25.19
C HIS A 72 -11.28 -4.30 -24.30
N PRO A 73 -12.58 -4.46 -24.59
CA PRO A 73 -13.44 -5.38 -23.88
C PRO A 73 -13.26 -6.78 -24.46
N SER A 74 -12.99 -7.78 -23.61
CA SER A 74 -13.13 -9.19 -23.99
C SER A 74 -13.53 -9.99 -22.76
N ILE A 75 -14.81 -10.33 -22.74
CA ILE A 75 -15.47 -11.15 -21.74
C ILE A 75 -15.18 -12.61 -22.07
N HIS A 76 -14.48 -13.32 -21.19
CA HIS A 76 -14.72 -14.76 -21.00
C HIS A 76 -14.23 -15.22 -19.62
N PRO A 77 -15.09 -15.82 -18.77
CA PRO A 77 -14.68 -16.38 -17.49
C PRO A 77 -14.30 -17.85 -17.70
N SER A 78 -13.02 -18.19 -17.50
CA SER A 78 -12.60 -19.58 -17.33
C SER A 78 -12.38 -19.86 -15.84
N ILE A 79 -13.09 -20.89 -15.39
CA ILE A 79 -13.31 -21.30 -14.01
C ILE A 79 -12.15 -22.20 -13.56
N HIS A 80 -11.35 -21.76 -12.59
CA HIS A 80 -10.98 -22.50 -11.37
C HIS A 80 -10.02 -21.65 -10.53
N PRO A 81 -10.14 -21.65 -9.18
CA PRO A 81 -9.12 -22.41 -8.45
C PRO A 81 -9.62 -23.10 -7.18
N SER A 82 -8.99 -24.25 -6.94
CA SER A 82 -8.97 -25.02 -5.71
C SER A 82 -8.47 -24.17 -4.53
N ILE A 83 -9.18 -24.20 -3.41
CA ILE A 83 -8.77 -23.57 -2.16
C ILE A 83 -8.13 -24.65 -1.28
N HIS A 84 -6.87 -24.46 -0.90
CA HIS A 84 -6.29 -25.16 0.25
C HIS A 84 -6.39 -24.24 1.49
N PRO A 85 -6.84 -24.74 2.66
CA PRO A 85 -7.03 -23.92 3.86
C PRO A 85 -5.70 -23.80 4.61
N SER A 86 -5.01 -22.67 4.49
CA SER A 86 -3.80 -22.39 5.28
C SER A 86 -3.60 -20.91 5.65
N ILE A 87 -4.60 -20.05 5.47
CA ILE A 87 -4.47 -18.61 5.70
C ILE A 87 -5.12 -18.23 7.04
N LEU A 88 -4.50 -18.63 8.15
CA LEU A 88 -4.68 -18.04 9.48
C LEU A 88 -3.31 -17.68 10.07
N HIS A 89 -2.50 -16.99 9.28
CA HIS A 89 -1.30 -16.28 9.74
C HIS A 89 -1.34 -14.86 9.16
N PRO A 90 -1.09 -13.80 9.95
CA PRO A 90 -0.89 -12.45 9.42
C PRO A 90 0.48 -12.41 8.71
N SER A 91 0.54 -12.98 7.52
CA SER A 91 1.70 -12.88 6.64
C SER A 91 1.66 -11.55 5.91
N ILE A 92 2.20 -10.50 6.54
CA ILE A 92 2.67 -9.31 5.83
C ILE A 92 3.98 -9.70 5.16
N HIS A 93 3.89 -10.47 4.07
CA HIS A 93 5.04 -10.81 3.23
C HIS A 93 5.01 -9.86 2.01
N PRO A 94 6.07 -9.09 1.74
CA PRO A 94 6.19 -8.30 0.51
C PRO A 94 6.44 -9.26 -0.65
N SER A 95 5.39 -9.91 -1.17
CA SER A 95 5.57 -11.06 -2.06
C SER A 95 4.46 -11.20 -3.09
N ILE A 96 4.43 -10.30 -4.08
CA ILE A 96 4.04 -10.65 -5.46
C ILE A 96 5.04 -10.09 -6.51
N HIS A 97 5.99 -9.21 -6.16
CA HIS A 97 6.99 -8.70 -7.11
C HIS A 97 8.43 -9.25 -6.90
N LEU A 98 8.68 -10.10 -5.90
CA LEU A 98 10.02 -10.71 -5.67
C LEU A 98 10.23 -12.07 -6.35
N ASP A 99 9.15 -12.82 -6.62
CA ASP A 99 9.25 -14.24 -7.05
C ASP A 99 9.76 -14.42 -8.50
N LEU A 100 9.55 -13.41 -9.35
CA LEU A 100 10.09 -13.40 -10.72
C LEU A 100 11.57 -13.01 -10.78
N LEU A 101 12.08 -12.29 -9.78
CA LEU A 101 13.47 -11.87 -9.70
C LEU A 101 14.35 -12.93 -9.00
N ASP A 102 13.80 -13.67 -8.05
CA ASP A 102 14.52 -14.79 -7.40
C ASP A 102 14.67 -16.03 -8.32
N ARG A 103 13.75 -16.24 -9.27
CA ARG A 103 13.91 -17.29 -10.30
C ARG A 103 15.06 -17.03 -11.26
N GLN A 104 15.43 -15.75 -11.48
CA GLN A 104 16.59 -15.40 -12.29
C GLN A 104 17.92 -15.56 -11.52
N ARG A 105 17.89 -15.61 -10.18
CA ARG A 105 19.07 -15.79 -9.33
C ARG A 105 19.57 -17.23 -9.27
N LYS A 106 18.72 -18.24 -9.50
CA LYS A 106 19.14 -19.66 -9.42
C LYS A 106 19.94 -20.15 -10.64
N ASN A 107 20.07 -19.36 -11.69
CA ASN A 107 20.74 -19.78 -12.93
C ASN A 107 22.07 -19.07 -13.22
N GLY A 108 22.56 -18.20 -12.32
CA GLY A 108 23.79 -17.43 -12.57
C GLY A 108 24.61 -17.22 -11.29
N GLU A 109 25.58 -18.10 -11.10
CA GLU A 109 26.89 -17.88 -10.47
C GLU A 109 27.01 -17.36 -9.01
N ASN A 110 27.96 -17.99 -8.32
CA ASN A 110 28.45 -17.70 -6.98
C ASN A 110 28.67 -16.21 -6.70
N ALA A 111 27.72 -15.55 -6.05
CA ALA A 111 27.94 -14.24 -5.44
C ALA A 111 27.95 -14.39 -3.91
N HIS A 112 29.10 -14.11 -3.31
CA HIS A 112 29.22 -13.90 -1.86
C HIS A 112 28.22 -12.84 -1.39
N PRO A 113 27.67 -12.94 -0.16
CA PRO A 113 26.83 -11.89 0.39
C PRO A 113 27.67 -10.62 0.52
N THR A 114 27.39 -9.62 -0.30
CA THR A 114 27.94 -8.28 -0.12
C THR A 114 27.46 -7.78 1.25
N PRO A 115 28.34 -7.16 2.07
CA PRO A 115 27.93 -6.57 3.33
C PRO A 115 26.81 -5.57 3.08
N ASP A 116 25.90 -5.44 4.05
CA ASP A 116 24.65 -4.67 4.02
C ASP A 116 24.90 -3.13 4.01
N LEU A 117 25.88 -2.67 3.22
CA LEU A 117 26.48 -1.32 3.12
C LEU A 117 25.55 -0.26 2.52
N GLY A 118 24.24 -0.52 2.50
CA GLY A 118 23.28 0.33 1.83
C GLY A 118 22.74 1.46 2.69
N ALA A 119 22.37 1.16 3.94
CA ALA A 119 21.47 2.03 4.71
C ALA A 119 22.00 2.35 6.11
N PHE A 120 22.01 3.65 6.45
CA PHE A 120 22.56 4.15 7.71
C PHE A 120 21.88 3.55 8.96
N TRP A 121 20.60 3.16 8.89
CA TRP A 121 19.93 2.52 10.03
C TRP A 121 20.47 1.12 10.30
N LYS A 122 20.91 0.38 9.28
CA LYS A 122 21.53 -0.93 9.45
C LYS A 122 22.90 -0.85 10.09
N GLU A 123 23.67 0.18 9.75
CA GLU A 123 24.97 0.48 10.38
C GLU A 123 24.81 0.75 11.89
N LYS A 124 23.66 1.26 12.31
CA LYS A 124 23.28 1.46 13.71
C LYS A 124 22.65 0.22 14.37
N GLY A 125 22.55 -0.90 13.65
CA GLY A 125 21.95 -2.15 14.14
C GLY A 125 20.42 -2.18 14.10
N PHE A 126 19.76 -1.28 13.37
CA PHE A 126 18.30 -1.27 13.21
C PHE A 126 17.85 -1.96 11.93
N SER A 127 16.66 -2.58 11.98
CA SER A 127 16.05 -3.27 10.84
C SER A 127 15.37 -2.34 9.82
N GLY A 128 15.13 -1.07 10.18
CA GLY A 128 14.26 -0.16 9.43
C GLY A 128 12.77 -0.27 9.80
N GLU A 129 12.41 -1.22 10.66
CA GLU A 129 11.08 -1.29 11.26
C GLU A 129 10.95 -0.30 12.41
N ILE A 130 9.94 0.57 12.33
CA ILE A 130 9.54 1.47 13.42
C ILE A 130 8.06 1.25 13.64
N VAL A 131 7.65 0.98 14.88
CA VAL A 131 6.24 0.99 15.28
C VAL A 131 6.02 2.19 16.18
N ALA A 132 5.25 3.16 15.69
CA ALA A 132 5.00 4.42 16.39
C ALA A 132 3.61 4.41 17.02
N GLY A 133 3.54 4.90 18.27
CA GLY A 133 2.27 5.20 18.91
C GLY A 133 1.57 6.36 18.20
N LEU A 134 0.25 6.27 18.07
CA LEU A 134 -0.55 7.31 17.42
C LEU A 134 -0.48 8.59 18.25
N SER A 135 0.04 9.68 17.68
CA SER A 135 0.06 11.01 18.30
C SER A 135 -0.31 12.08 17.29
N SER A 136 -0.54 13.31 17.74
CA SER A 136 -0.78 14.45 16.84
C SER A 136 0.44 14.79 15.99
N ASP A 137 1.64 14.42 16.45
CA ASP A 137 2.91 14.90 15.88
C ASP A 137 3.60 13.83 15.04
N SER A 138 3.16 12.57 15.15
CA SER A 138 3.68 11.45 14.36
C SER A 138 2.58 10.89 13.45
N PRO A 139 2.69 11.10 12.13
CA PRO A 139 1.63 10.70 11.20
C PRO A 139 1.60 9.19 10.94
N PHE A 140 2.76 8.55 10.89
CA PHE A 140 2.84 7.14 10.50
C PHE A 140 2.71 6.22 11.70
N SER A 141 2.15 5.04 11.48
CA SER A 141 2.07 3.98 12.51
C SER A 141 3.20 2.97 12.37
N VAL A 142 3.67 2.72 11.14
CA VAL A 142 4.73 1.75 10.89
C VAL A 142 5.61 2.10 9.68
N THR A 143 6.89 1.74 9.75
CA THR A 143 7.83 1.72 8.62
C THR A 143 8.49 0.36 8.46
N PHE A 144 9.07 0.09 7.29
CA PHE A 144 9.90 -1.07 7.01
C PHE A 144 11.06 -0.68 6.10
N ASP A 145 12.15 -1.45 6.16
CA ASP A 145 13.21 -1.39 5.17
C ASP A 145 12.70 -1.82 3.78
N ALA A 146 12.93 -0.95 2.80
CA ALA A 146 12.62 -1.14 1.39
C ALA A 146 13.89 -1.03 0.53
N THR A 147 15.07 -1.23 1.13
CA THR A 147 16.35 -1.23 0.44
C THR A 147 16.31 -2.22 -0.72
N THR A 148 16.62 -1.73 -1.93
CA THR A 148 16.55 -2.57 -3.13
C THR A 148 17.64 -3.64 -3.12
N PRO A 149 17.51 -4.74 -3.89
CA PRO A 149 18.57 -5.75 -4.02
C PRO A 149 19.93 -5.21 -4.50
N ARG A 150 19.96 -4.01 -5.09
CA ARG A 150 21.20 -3.31 -5.51
C ARG A 150 21.80 -2.43 -4.42
N GLY A 151 21.22 -2.39 -3.22
CA GLY A 151 21.69 -1.61 -2.08
C GLY A 151 21.17 -0.17 -2.01
N ASN A 152 20.24 0.24 -2.88
CA ASN A 152 19.64 1.58 -2.77
C ASN A 152 18.76 1.66 -1.51
N ALA A 153 19.20 2.43 -0.51
CA ALA A 153 18.52 2.55 0.77
C ALA A 153 17.17 3.25 0.64
N ALA A 154 16.13 2.62 1.18
CA ALA A 154 14.80 3.20 1.24
C ALA A 154 14.02 2.72 2.46
N LEU A 155 13.13 3.57 2.98
CA LEU A 155 12.09 3.17 3.92
C LEU A 155 10.73 3.33 3.24
N VAL A 156 9.89 2.32 3.41
CA VAL A 156 8.46 2.42 3.13
C VAL A 156 7.72 2.61 4.45
N GLY A 157 6.73 3.49 4.48
CA GLY A 157 5.92 3.68 5.68
C GLY A 157 4.46 3.95 5.39
N PHE A 158 3.65 3.79 6.43
CA PHE A 158 2.20 3.81 6.33
C PHE A 158 1.59 4.74 7.39
N ILE A 159 0.81 5.69 6.91
CA ILE A 159 -0.11 6.51 7.69
C ILE A 159 -1.48 5.85 7.50
N ALA A 160 -2.04 5.25 8.55
CA ALA A 160 -3.20 4.36 8.43
C ALA A 160 -4.36 4.75 9.36
N GLY A 161 -5.58 4.41 8.94
CA GLY A 161 -6.78 4.56 9.74
C GLY A 161 -7.06 6.02 10.12
N HIS A 162 -7.22 6.27 11.42
CA HIS A 162 -7.54 7.62 11.92
C HIS A 162 -6.46 8.66 11.56
N GLN A 163 -5.18 8.28 11.61
CA GLN A 163 -4.08 9.16 11.23
C GLN A 163 -4.18 9.54 9.74
N ALA A 164 -4.49 8.58 8.86
CA ALA A 164 -4.67 8.88 7.44
C ALA A 164 -5.78 9.92 7.23
N SER A 165 -6.91 9.78 7.92
CA SER A 165 -8.01 10.75 7.86
C SER A 165 -7.66 12.13 8.39
N LEU A 166 -6.83 12.23 9.44
CA LEU A 166 -6.37 13.52 9.95
C LEU A 166 -5.38 14.17 8.97
N TRP A 167 -4.40 13.40 8.52
CA TRP A 167 -3.28 13.92 7.75
C TRP A 167 -3.58 14.09 6.27
N SER A 168 -4.54 13.38 5.68
CA SER A 168 -4.94 13.59 4.28
C SER A 168 -5.44 15.01 4.03
N SER A 169 -6.06 15.64 5.03
CA SER A 169 -6.52 17.02 4.95
C SER A 169 -5.41 18.08 4.95
N LYS A 170 -4.18 17.68 5.33
CA LYS A 170 -3.02 18.58 5.37
C LYS A 170 -2.37 18.71 3.99
N GLU A 171 -1.53 19.72 3.81
CA GLU A 171 -0.70 19.79 2.61
C GLU A 171 0.39 18.71 2.63
N SER A 172 0.76 18.19 1.46
CA SER A 172 1.81 17.17 1.34
C SER A 172 3.14 17.62 1.96
N ALA A 173 3.49 18.91 1.86
CA ALA A 173 4.70 19.45 2.47
C ALA A 173 4.66 19.41 4.00
N GLU A 174 3.51 19.67 4.62
CA GLU A 174 3.30 19.59 6.07
C GLU A 174 3.39 18.13 6.55
N ARG A 175 2.71 17.20 5.85
CA ARG A 175 2.81 15.75 6.11
C ARG A 175 4.24 15.25 6.03
N ARG A 176 4.94 15.55 4.93
CA ARG A 176 6.34 15.15 4.72
C ARG A 176 7.23 15.64 5.86
N LYS A 177 7.06 16.91 6.28
CA LYS A 177 7.81 17.47 7.41
C LYS A 177 7.56 16.69 8.71
N ALA A 178 6.32 16.32 8.99
CA ALA A 178 5.97 15.52 10.17
C ALA A 178 6.53 14.09 10.11
N VAL A 179 6.47 13.44 8.93
CA VAL A 179 7.11 12.13 8.69
C VAL A 179 8.62 12.23 8.97
N LEU A 180 9.31 13.20 8.36
CA LEU A 180 10.75 13.40 8.55
C LEU A 180 11.10 13.69 10.02
N SER A 181 10.31 14.51 10.71
CA SER A 181 10.54 14.84 12.11
C SER A 181 10.42 13.59 12.99
N SER A 182 9.46 12.71 12.69
CA SER A 182 9.32 11.42 13.36
C SER A 182 10.49 10.48 13.04
N LEU A 183 10.89 10.35 11.77
CA LEU A 183 12.03 9.52 11.38
C LEU A 183 13.33 9.98 12.05
N VAL A 184 13.58 11.29 12.13
CA VAL A 184 14.75 11.86 12.82
C VAL A 184 14.71 11.53 14.32
N LYS A 185 13.54 11.62 14.95
CA LYS A 185 13.36 11.25 16.36
C LYS A 185 13.73 9.78 16.62
N TYR A 186 13.42 8.88 15.70
CA TYR A 186 13.64 7.44 15.89
C TYR A 186 15.02 6.95 15.40
N LEU A 187 15.52 7.46 14.26
CA LEU A 187 16.71 6.96 13.59
C LEU A 187 17.92 7.90 13.69
N GLY A 188 17.71 9.13 14.17
CA GLY A 188 18.74 10.17 14.29
C GLY A 188 18.77 11.17 13.12
N PRO A 189 19.66 12.18 13.20
CA PRO A 189 19.70 13.31 12.27
C PRO A 189 19.94 12.91 10.80
N GLU A 190 20.58 11.77 10.54
CA GLU A 190 20.84 11.24 9.20
C GLU A 190 19.54 10.98 8.42
N ALA A 191 18.42 10.73 9.11
CA ALA A 191 17.12 10.56 8.49
C ALA A 191 16.60 11.85 7.80
N ALA A 192 17.17 13.03 8.11
CA ALA A 192 16.86 14.27 7.43
C ALA A 192 17.57 14.42 6.07
N SER A 193 18.64 13.65 5.83
CA SER A 193 19.44 13.70 4.60
C SER A 193 18.94 12.73 3.53
N PHE A 194 17.67 12.85 3.17
CA PHE A 194 17.03 12.03 2.14
C PHE A 194 17.27 12.60 0.72
N ILE A 195 17.25 11.71 -0.28
CA ILE A 195 17.34 12.08 -1.70
C ILE A 195 15.96 12.42 -2.25
N HIS A 196 14.97 11.59 -1.91
CA HIS A 196 13.64 11.67 -2.50
C HIS A 196 12.57 11.15 -1.53
N TYR A 197 11.40 11.77 -1.59
CA TYR A 197 10.22 11.42 -0.81
C TYR A 197 9.01 11.48 -1.74
N GLU A 198 8.21 10.42 -1.75
CA GLU A 198 6.94 10.35 -2.46
C GLU A 198 5.87 9.76 -1.55
N GLU A 199 4.63 10.14 -1.76
CA GLU A 199 3.49 9.58 -1.05
C GLU A 199 2.30 9.35 -1.98
N LYS A 200 1.49 8.35 -1.64
CA LYS A 200 0.24 8.04 -2.31
C LYS A 200 -0.87 7.87 -1.28
N ASP A 201 -1.86 8.76 -1.35
CA ASP A 201 -3.14 8.56 -0.69
C ASP A 201 -4.00 7.61 -1.53
N TRP A 202 -4.34 6.45 -0.95
CA TRP A 202 -5.18 5.46 -1.61
C TRP A 202 -6.67 5.84 -1.61
N ALA A 203 -7.09 6.78 -0.75
CA ALA A 203 -8.46 7.30 -0.76
C ALA A 203 -8.77 8.14 -2.00
N GLU A 204 -7.73 8.69 -2.64
CA GLU A 204 -7.85 9.48 -3.88
C GLU A 204 -7.88 8.62 -5.16
N GLU A 205 -7.67 7.30 -5.05
CA GLU A 205 -7.72 6.40 -6.21
C GLU A 205 -9.16 6.14 -6.68
N ASP A 206 -9.45 6.45 -7.95
CA ASP A 206 -10.78 6.40 -8.55
C ASP A 206 -11.49 5.04 -8.49
N TYR A 207 -10.73 3.95 -8.35
CA TYR A 207 -11.27 2.58 -8.37
C TYR A 207 -11.00 1.80 -7.07
N SER A 208 -10.07 2.28 -6.24
CA SER A 208 -9.78 1.65 -4.94
C SER A 208 -10.55 2.35 -3.82
N TRP A 209 -10.65 3.67 -3.92
CA TRP A 209 -11.32 4.57 -2.97
C TRP A 209 -10.81 4.49 -1.52
N GLY A 210 -9.68 3.84 -1.29
CA GLY A 210 -9.06 3.60 0.01
C GLY A 210 -8.15 2.38 0.00
N GLY A 211 -7.70 1.97 1.19
CA GLY A 211 -6.88 0.78 1.38
C GLY A 211 -6.48 0.54 2.83
N PRO A 212 -5.73 -0.54 3.11
CA PRO A 212 -5.37 -1.60 2.16
C PRO A 212 -6.53 -2.58 1.90
N VAL A 213 -7.54 -2.61 2.77
CA VAL A 213 -8.65 -3.57 2.72
C VAL A 213 -9.96 -2.92 3.15
N ASN A 214 -11.07 -3.61 2.86
CA ASN A 214 -12.37 -3.31 3.46
C ASN A 214 -12.41 -3.74 4.92
N VAL A 215 -13.05 -2.91 5.75
CA VAL A 215 -13.32 -3.20 7.16
C VAL A 215 -14.80 -3.50 7.30
N MET A 216 -15.14 -4.60 7.98
CA MET A 216 -16.54 -4.95 8.24
C MET A 216 -16.99 -4.31 9.55
N ALA A 217 -18.15 -3.66 9.52
CA ALA A 217 -18.81 -3.24 10.75
C ALA A 217 -19.18 -4.46 11.63
N PRO A 218 -19.31 -4.27 12.96
CA PRO A 218 -19.68 -5.35 13.88
C PRO A 218 -20.91 -6.13 13.41
N GLY A 219 -20.84 -7.46 13.49
CA GLY A 219 -21.93 -8.37 13.11
C GLY A 219 -22.02 -8.72 11.62
N LEU A 220 -21.40 -7.95 10.70
CA LEU A 220 -21.52 -8.22 9.27
C LEU A 220 -20.91 -9.56 8.85
N LEU A 221 -19.75 -9.89 9.42
CA LEU A 221 -19.10 -11.17 9.14
C LEU A 221 -19.99 -12.34 9.58
N THR A 222 -20.70 -12.22 10.71
CA THR A 222 -21.58 -13.28 11.20
C THR A 222 -22.77 -13.51 10.28
N TYR A 223 -23.50 -12.45 9.92
CA TYR A 223 -24.79 -12.59 9.24
C TYR A 223 -24.72 -12.55 7.71
N TYR A 224 -23.69 -11.89 7.15
CA TYR A 224 -23.65 -11.56 5.73
C TYR A 224 -22.45 -12.15 4.98
N HIS A 225 -21.50 -12.82 5.64
CA HIS A 225 -20.34 -13.41 4.95
C HIS A 225 -20.70 -14.33 3.76
N PRO A 226 -21.80 -15.12 3.74
CA PRO A 226 -22.07 -16.00 2.60
C PRO A 226 -22.31 -15.19 1.31
N SER A 227 -22.78 -13.94 1.45
CA SER A 227 -23.06 -13.05 0.34
C SER A 227 -21.80 -12.49 -0.34
N LEU A 228 -20.62 -12.58 0.30
CA LEU A 228 -19.35 -12.15 -0.30
C LEU A 228 -19.06 -12.92 -1.60
N ARG A 229 -19.28 -14.24 -1.58
CA ARG A 229 -18.88 -15.14 -2.68
C ARG A 229 -20.04 -15.78 -3.42
N LYS A 230 -21.28 -15.66 -2.92
CA LYS A 230 -22.46 -16.26 -3.56
C LYS A 230 -22.61 -15.75 -5.01
N PRO A 231 -22.62 -16.60 -6.04
CA PRO A 231 -22.85 -16.14 -7.41
C PRO A 231 -24.17 -15.36 -7.54
N PHE A 232 -24.22 -14.38 -8.45
CA PHE A 232 -25.45 -13.67 -8.78
C PHE A 232 -25.53 -13.47 -10.29
N GLY A 233 -26.59 -14.01 -10.90
CA GLY A 233 -26.71 -14.10 -12.35
C GLY A 233 -26.03 -15.37 -12.85
N ARG A 234 -24.96 -15.22 -13.64
CA ARG A 234 -24.15 -16.32 -14.19
C ARG A 234 -22.96 -16.59 -13.29
#